data_AF-A0AAV1B7I1-F1
#
_entry.id   AF-A0AAV1B7I1-F1
#
_cell.length_a   1.000
_cell.length_b   1.000
_cell.length_c   1.000
_cell.angle_alpha   90.00
_cell.angle_beta   90.00
_cell.angle_gamma   90.00
#
_symmetry.space_group_name_H-M   'P 1'
#
loop_
_entity.id
_entity.type
_entity.pdbx_description
1 polymer ?
#
loop_
_entity_poly.entity_id
_entity_poly.type
_entity_poly.pdbx_seq_one_letter_code
_entity_poly.pdbx_strand_id
1 'polypeptide(L)'
;MTSLKQLLTQEGFIQTNKLSKETKEIITSTSLPLSFQPNTQRVCSSSETSNSKSLVSPDSRREGPPMDEVAIRALISILSDYVGRYIKDSFFRKTLFVKCNSYLVRRKTSSESDNENETLVNMKHCLESIDKLVQNQGSTKKELKISFLRNSIELLTIIASLNSNSLQGATTCGIPNSHLSACGQLYMAILYKHQKNNRVCARHLMQVFCDAPFLARTYLVPEFWQHLFLPHLLHVKIWYIDEVETISDSNECDGEKEEKMKCLGRVYNNKVDIGTIMFALYYKQWLQVGTSEPSFPVVPLPTRP
;
A
#
# COMPACT_ATOMS: atom_id res chain seq x y z
N MET A 1 25.22 -11.15 -16.33
CA MET A 1 25.07 -9.80 -15.74
C MET A 1 23.79 -9.16 -16.26
N THR A 2 22.74 -9.11 -15.44
CA THR A 2 21.46 -8.49 -15.80
C THR A 2 21.52 -6.99 -15.48
N SER A 3 21.13 -6.15 -16.44
CA SER A 3 21.16 -4.67 -16.33
C SER A 3 20.08 -4.18 -15.37
N LEU A 4 20.31 -3.07 -14.65
CA LEU A 4 19.30 -2.39 -13.81
C LEU A 4 17.99 -2.13 -14.60
N LYS A 5 18.11 -1.91 -15.91
CA LYS A 5 16.97 -1.76 -16.82
C LYS A 5 16.14 -3.05 -16.96
N GLN A 6 16.77 -4.23 -16.92
CA GLN A 6 16.08 -5.53 -16.96
C GLN A 6 15.36 -5.86 -15.65
N LEU A 7 15.95 -5.54 -14.50
CA LEU A 7 15.30 -5.66 -13.18
C LEU A 7 14.04 -4.78 -13.10
N LEU A 8 14.13 -3.54 -13.58
CA LEU A 8 12.98 -2.65 -13.69
C LEU A 8 11.94 -3.18 -14.69
N THR A 9 12.33 -3.85 -15.78
CA THR A 9 11.37 -4.38 -16.75
C THR A 9 10.60 -5.59 -16.20
N GLN A 10 11.26 -6.45 -15.41
CA GLN A 10 10.69 -7.70 -14.88
C GLN A 10 9.60 -7.45 -13.83
N GLU A 11 9.64 -6.30 -13.15
CA GLU A 11 8.61 -5.86 -12.21
C GLU A 11 7.56 -4.90 -12.83
N GLY A 12 7.52 -4.80 -14.18
CA GLY A 12 6.53 -4.00 -14.91
C GLY A 12 6.81 -2.50 -15.02
N PHE A 13 8.07 -2.05 -14.89
CA PHE A 13 8.40 -0.62 -14.89
C PHE A 13 8.72 0.00 -16.28
N ILE A 14 8.85 -0.77 -17.37
CA ILE A 14 9.00 -0.25 -18.74
C ILE A 14 8.25 -1.15 -19.74
N GLN A 15 7.32 -0.58 -20.51
CA GLN A 15 6.58 -1.28 -21.56
C GLN A 15 7.39 -1.24 -22.88
N THR A 16 7.95 -2.37 -23.30
CA THR A 16 8.46 -2.51 -24.67
C THR A 16 7.34 -3.07 -25.56
N ASN A 17 6.92 -2.27 -26.55
CA ASN A 17 5.92 -2.66 -27.55
C ASN A 17 6.39 -3.85 -28.38
N LYS A 18 6.14 -5.07 -27.89
CA LYS A 18 6.00 -6.28 -28.73
C LYS A 18 5.28 -7.36 -27.94
N LEU A 19 3.95 -7.39 -28.07
CA LEU A 19 3.10 -8.42 -27.46
C LEU A 19 3.18 -9.70 -28.33
N SER A 20 3.61 -10.80 -27.73
CA SER A 20 3.49 -12.15 -28.31
C SER A 20 2.01 -12.56 -28.36
N LYS A 21 1.62 -13.29 -29.42
CA LYS A 21 0.24 -13.72 -29.69
C LYS A 21 -0.39 -14.56 -28.56
N GLU A 22 0.40 -15.22 -27.72
CA GLU A 22 -0.11 -16.05 -26.62
C GLU A 22 -0.62 -15.26 -25.40
N THR A 23 -0.29 -13.97 -25.26
CA THR A 23 -0.81 -13.15 -24.14
C THR A 23 -2.19 -12.57 -24.42
N LYS A 24 -2.70 -12.70 -25.65
CA LYS A 24 -4.03 -12.22 -26.03
C LYS A 24 -5.17 -13.16 -25.60
N GLU A 25 -4.90 -14.45 -25.37
CA GLU A 25 -5.98 -15.39 -25.01
C GLU A 25 -6.27 -15.47 -23.50
N ILE A 26 -5.32 -15.11 -22.63
CA ILE A 26 -5.50 -15.19 -21.17
C ILE A 26 -6.32 -14.00 -20.62
N ILE A 27 -6.33 -12.85 -21.31
CA ILE A 27 -7.05 -11.64 -20.87
C ILE A 27 -8.57 -11.75 -21.12
N THR A 28 -9.02 -12.72 -21.92
CA THR A 28 -10.44 -12.92 -22.25
C THR A 28 -11.23 -13.78 -21.26
N SER A 29 -10.59 -14.37 -20.24
CA SER A 29 -11.22 -15.41 -19.42
C SER A 29 -11.14 -15.16 -17.91
N THR A 30 -11.29 -13.91 -17.46
CA THR A 30 -11.51 -13.64 -16.02
C THR A 30 -12.46 -12.46 -15.82
N SER A 31 -13.69 -12.63 -16.29
CA SER A 31 -14.84 -11.88 -15.77
C SER A 31 -15.68 -12.85 -14.93
N LEU A 32 -15.47 -12.83 -13.61
CA LEU A 32 -16.40 -13.44 -12.66
C LEU A 32 -17.24 -12.31 -12.04
N PRO A 33 -18.57 -12.33 -12.20
CA PRO A 33 -19.45 -11.35 -11.57
C PRO A 33 -19.76 -11.77 -10.13
N LEU A 34 -19.42 -10.92 -9.15
CA LEU A 34 -20.00 -11.00 -7.81
C LEU A 34 -21.39 -10.34 -7.84
N SER A 35 -22.41 -11.17 -8.11
CA SER A 35 -23.82 -10.81 -7.95
C SER A 35 -24.26 -11.18 -6.53
N PHE A 36 -24.45 -10.17 -5.67
CA PHE A 36 -25.30 -10.30 -4.49
C PHE A 36 -26.69 -9.78 -4.85
N GLN A 37 -27.67 -10.68 -4.97
CA GLN A 37 -29.09 -10.31 -5.07
C GLN A 37 -29.74 -10.40 -3.68
N PRO A 38 -30.49 -9.37 -3.24
CA PRO A 38 -31.42 -9.49 -2.12
C PRO A 38 -32.75 -10.08 -2.63
N ASN A 39 -33.24 -11.08 -1.90
CA ASN A 39 -34.48 -11.79 -2.16
C ASN A 39 -35.68 -10.91 -1.78
N THR A 40 -36.50 -10.50 -2.74
CA THR A 40 -37.85 -9.95 -2.47
C THR A 40 -38.85 -10.57 -3.44
N GLN A 41 -39.68 -11.46 -2.90
CA GLN A 41 -40.81 -12.07 -3.58
C GLN A 41 -41.98 -11.09 -3.56
N ARG A 42 -42.44 -10.61 -4.73
CA ARG A 42 -43.82 -10.17 -4.92
C ARG A 42 -44.28 -10.34 -6.38
N VAL A 43 -45.23 -11.26 -6.51
CA VAL A 43 -46.23 -11.59 -7.55
C VAL A 43 -46.35 -10.72 -8.82
N CYS A 44 -46.56 -11.44 -9.93
CA CYS A 44 -46.70 -11.10 -11.35
C CYS A 44 -47.68 -9.99 -11.76
N SER A 45 -47.34 -9.31 -12.86
CA SER A 45 -48.26 -9.04 -13.99
C SER A 45 -47.50 -8.79 -15.31
N SER A 46 -48.10 -9.28 -16.40
CA SER A 46 -47.52 -9.51 -17.73
C SER A 46 -47.66 -8.32 -18.70
N SER A 47 -46.95 -8.43 -19.83
CA SER A 47 -47.03 -7.70 -21.14
C SER A 47 -45.97 -6.63 -21.37
N GLU A 48 -45.44 -6.33 -22.56
CA GLU A 48 -45.32 -6.98 -23.88
C GLU A 48 -44.18 -6.22 -24.62
N THR A 49 -43.36 -6.95 -25.37
CA THR A 49 -42.49 -6.57 -26.51
C THR A 49 -42.26 -5.09 -26.88
N SER A 50 -41.00 -4.69 -27.08
CA SER A 50 -40.55 -3.98 -28.30
C SER A 50 -39.02 -3.96 -28.46
N ASN A 51 -38.58 -4.47 -29.61
CA ASN A 51 -37.18 -4.53 -30.06
C ASN A 51 -36.71 -3.15 -30.57
N SER A 52 -35.60 -2.66 -30.04
CA SER A 52 -34.81 -1.60 -30.69
C SER A 52 -33.35 -2.04 -30.79
N LYS A 53 -32.96 -2.42 -32.01
CA LYS A 53 -31.58 -2.75 -32.39
C LYS A 53 -30.71 -1.49 -32.29
N SER A 54 -29.90 -1.40 -31.25
CA SER A 54 -28.85 -0.40 -31.10
C SER A 54 -27.51 -1.00 -31.54
N LEU A 55 -27.06 -0.63 -32.74
CA LEU A 55 -25.70 -0.85 -33.23
C LEU A 55 -24.72 -0.01 -32.38
N VAL A 56 -24.14 -0.60 -31.34
CA VAL A 56 -22.99 -0.04 -30.63
C VAL A 56 -21.93 -1.11 -30.56
N SER A 57 -20.81 -0.87 -31.26
CA SER A 57 -19.60 -1.68 -31.21
C SER A 57 -19.13 -1.88 -29.76
N PRO A 58 -18.57 -3.05 -29.38
CA PRO A 58 -18.22 -3.34 -27.99
C PRO A 58 -17.01 -2.56 -27.44
N ASP A 59 -16.35 -1.72 -28.25
CA ASP A 59 -14.96 -1.31 -28.02
C ASP A 59 -14.75 0.13 -27.52
N SER A 60 -15.79 0.80 -27.00
CA SER A 60 -15.67 2.19 -26.53
C SER A 60 -15.81 2.40 -25.01
N ARG A 61 -15.68 1.33 -24.20
CA ARG A 61 -15.79 1.47 -22.74
C ARG A 61 -14.42 1.47 -22.06
N ARG A 62 -14.04 2.66 -21.58
CA ARG A 62 -13.06 2.98 -20.52
C ARG A 62 -11.65 3.45 -20.93
N GLU A 63 -11.55 4.38 -21.86
CA GLU A 63 -10.46 5.37 -21.76
C GLU A 63 -11.05 6.64 -21.14
N GLY A 64 -10.82 6.83 -19.83
CA GLY A 64 -11.06 8.12 -19.18
C GLY A 64 -10.17 9.20 -19.81
N PRO A 65 -10.41 10.48 -19.50
CA PRO A 65 -9.56 11.55 -20.01
C PRO A 65 -8.08 11.28 -19.68
N PRO A 66 -7.15 11.73 -20.54
CA PRO A 66 -5.72 11.65 -20.24
C PRO A 66 -5.47 12.35 -18.90
N MET A 67 -4.74 11.67 -18.02
CA MET A 67 -4.48 12.19 -16.69
C MET A 67 -3.79 13.56 -16.72
N ASP A 68 -4.19 14.45 -15.83
CA ASP A 68 -3.53 15.76 -15.68
C ASP A 68 -2.07 15.59 -15.23
N GLU A 69 -1.15 15.89 -16.15
CA GLU A 69 0.28 15.85 -15.89
C GLU A 69 0.73 16.77 -14.75
N VAL A 70 0.07 17.92 -14.58
CA VAL A 70 0.39 18.87 -13.50
C VAL A 70 0.07 18.22 -12.17
N ALA A 71 -1.11 17.63 -12.03
CA ALA A 71 -1.51 16.91 -10.82
C ALA A 71 -0.61 15.68 -10.56
N ILE A 72 -0.23 14.90 -11.59
CA ILE A 72 0.75 13.80 -11.44
C ILE A 72 2.09 14.33 -10.91
N ARG A 73 2.61 15.40 -11.50
CA ARG A 73 3.88 16.01 -11.07
C ARG A 73 3.80 16.50 -9.63
N ALA A 74 2.69 17.14 -9.25
CA ALA A 74 2.45 17.59 -7.88
C ALA A 74 2.43 16.41 -6.91
N LEU A 75 1.71 15.32 -7.23
CA LEU A 75 1.67 14.11 -6.42
C LEU A 75 3.08 13.51 -6.25
N ILE A 76 3.84 13.33 -7.34
CA ILE A 76 5.21 12.82 -7.28
C ILE A 76 6.08 13.69 -6.35
N SER A 77 5.97 15.02 -6.45
CA SER A 77 6.69 15.95 -5.58
C SER A 77 6.29 15.77 -4.12
N ILE A 78 4.99 15.82 -3.78
CA ILE A 78 4.48 15.63 -2.41
C ILE A 78 4.99 14.32 -1.80
N LEU A 79 4.83 13.21 -2.52
CA LEU A 79 5.23 11.88 -2.05
C LEU A 79 6.74 11.78 -1.86
N SER A 80 7.51 12.19 -2.88
CA SER A 80 8.96 12.05 -2.83
C SER A 80 9.62 13.05 -1.88
N ASP A 81 9.04 14.21 -1.64
CA ASP A 81 9.58 15.20 -0.71
C ASP A 81 9.32 14.85 0.74
N TYR A 82 8.19 14.19 1.04
CA TYR A 82 8.00 13.55 2.34
C TYR A 82 9.11 12.56 2.64
N VAL A 83 9.40 11.63 1.71
CA VAL A 83 10.53 10.69 1.85
C VAL A 83 11.87 11.42 1.90
N GLY A 84 12.00 12.52 1.14
CA GLY A 84 13.18 13.38 1.11
C GLY A 84 13.57 13.96 2.48
N ARG A 85 12.63 14.05 3.43
CA ARG A 85 12.94 14.40 4.82
C ARG A 85 13.96 13.45 5.44
N TYR A 86 13.94 12.16 5.11
CA TYR A 86 14.93 11.19 5.61
C TYR A 86 16.37 11.60 5.30
N ILE A 87 16.58 12.20 4.12
CA ILE A 87 17.92 12.63 3.68
C ILE A 87 18.34 13.92 4.40
N LYS A 88 17.40 14.84 4.65
CA LYS A 88 17.67 16.20 5.12
C LYS A 88 17.58 16.36 6.65
N ASP A 89 16.69 15.62 7.29
CA ASP A 89 16.29 15.76 8.69
C ASP A 89 16.83 14.56 9.50
N SER A 90 17.83 14.82 10.34
CA SER A 90 18.50 13.79 11.14
C SER A 90 17.61 13.23 12.24
N PHE A 91 16.69 14.02 12.79
CA PHE A 91 15.74 13.58 13.80
C PHE A 91 14.72 12.63 13.16
N PHE A 92 14.10 13.05 12.05
CA PHE A 92 13.16 12.21 11.29
C PHE A 92 13.79 10.88 10.89
N ARG A 93 15.05 10.91 10.41
CA ARG A 93 15.82 9.72 10.06
C ARG A 93 15.99 8.77 11.25
N LYS A 94 16.48 9.26 12.39
CA LYS A 94 16.66 8.45 13.61
C LYS A 94 15.33 7.87 14.09
N THR A 95 14.27 8.66 14.13
CA THR A 95 12.94 8.21 14.53
C THR A 95 12.44 7.09 13.63
N LEU A 96 12.56 7.25 12.31
CA LEU A 96 12.11 6.22 11.36
C LEU A 96 12.94 4.94 11.46
N PHE A 97 14.26 5.07 11.65
CA PHE A 97 15.15 3.94 11.90
C PHE A 97 14.73 3.16 13.17
N VAL A 98 14.50 3.86 14.28
CA VAL A 98 14.03 3.22 15.53
C VAL A 98 12.68 2.55 15.34
N LYS A 99 11.73 3.20 14.65
CA LYS A 99 10.41 2.64 14.36
C LYS A 99 10.50 1.33 13.60
N CYS A 100 11.22 1.28 12.48
CA CYS A 100 11.40 0.04 11.73
C CYS A 100 12.15 -1.03 12.55
N ASN A 101 13.24 -0.66 13.25
CA ASN A 101 14.00 -1.63 14.04
C ASN A 101 13.21 -2.20 15.21
N SER A 102 12.29 -1.45 15.81
CA SER A 102 11.47 -1.96 16.91
C SER A 102 10.63 -3.19 16.53
N TYR A 103 10.29 -3.35 15.24
CA TYR A 103 9.63 -4.56 14.72
C TYR A 103 10.59 -5.69 14.37
N LEU A 104 11.86 -5.40 14.13
CA LEU A 104 12.87 -6.41 13.83
C LEU A 104 13.42 -7.06 15.10
N VAL A 105 13.13 -6.50 16.27
CA VAL A 105 13.42 -7.13 17.56
C VAL A 105 12.45 -8.29 17.76
N ARG A 106 12.99 -9.51 17.79
CA ARG A 106 12.25 -10.76 18.03
C ARG A 106 11.35 -10.61 19.26
N ARG A 107 10.05 -10.90 19.13
CA ARG A 107 9.24 -11.25 20.30
C ARG A 107 9.64 -12.66 20.72
N LYS A 108 10.49 -12.77 21.74
CA LYS A 108 10.95 -14.06 22.25
C LYS A 108 9.75 -14.84 22.80
N THR A 109 9.30 -15.85 22.06
CA THR A 109 8.46 -16.92 22.62
C THR A 109 9.41 -17.89 23.34
N SER A 110 8.99 -18.41 24.48
CA SER A 110 9.81 -19.12 25.48
C SER A 110 10.39 -20.46 25.01
N SER A 111 10.30 -20.83 23.73
CA SER A 111 10.55 -22.20 23.25
C SER A 111 11.43 -22.31 22.01
N GLU A 112 12.05 -21.24 21.50
CA GLU A 112 12.92 -21.34 20.33
C GLU A 112 14.36 -20.93 20.64
N SER A 113 15.29 -21.74 20.11
CA SER A 113 16.74 -21.55 20.23
C SER A 113 17.20 -20.16 19.76
N ASP A 114 18.31 -19.70 20.34
CA ASP A 114 18.91 -18.37 20.17
C ASP A 114 19.48 -18.09 18.76
N ASN A 115 19.12 -18.87 17.73
CA ASN A 115 19.49 -18.53 16.36
C ASN A 115 18.62 -17.36 15.87
N GLU A 116 19.24 -16.18 15.79
CA GLU A 116 18.67 -15.04 15.08
C GLU A 116 18.39 -15.45 13.63
N ASN A 117 17.17 -15.20 13.14
CA ASN A 117 16.85 -15.51 11.75
C ASN A 117 17.68 -14.61 10.83
N GLU A 118 18.45 -15.24 9.95
CA GLU A 118 19.34 -14.59 9.00
C GLU A 118 18.65 -13.45 8.23
N THR A 119 17.36 -13.61 7.90
CA THR A 119 16.58 -12.57 7.19
C THR A 119 16.42 -11.31 8.03
N LEU A 120 16.17 -11.42 9.33
CA LEU A 120 16.02 -10.27 10.23
C LEU A 120 17.35 -9.57 10.49
N VAL A 121 18.41 -10.35 10.68
CA VAL A 121 19.78 -9.83 10.87
C VAL A 121 20.22 -9.08 9.62
N ASN A 122 20.03 -9.69 8.44
CA ASN A 122 20.33 -9.07 7.15
C ASN A 122 19.52 -7.79 6.94
N MET A 123 18.22 -7.81 7.27
CA MET A 123 17.37 -6.62 7.17
C MET A 123 17.90 -5.49 8.06
N LYS A 124 18.18 -5.77 9.35
CA LYS A 124 18.69 -4.79 10.29
C LYS A 124 20.01 -4.17 9.80
N HIS A 125 20.96 -5.00 9.38
CA HIS A 125 22.22 -4.53 8.82
C HIS A 125 22.03 -3.72 7.53
N CYS A 126 21.05 -4.07 6.71
CA CYS A 126 20.68 -3.29 5.53
C CYS A 126 20.18 -1.90 5.92
N LEU A 127 19.27 -1.79 6.90
CA LEU A 127 18.76 -0.51 7.38
C LEU A 127 19.90 0.38 7.90
N GLU A 128 20.79 -0.20 8.71
CA GLU A 128 21.96 0.48 9.26
C GLU A 128 22.90 0.98 8.17
N SER A 129 23.11 0.15 7.14
CA SER A 129 24.01 0.49 6.05
C SER A 129 23.42 1.58 5.14
N ILE A 130 22.09 1.58 4.94
CA ILE A 130 21.39 2.65 4.21
C ILE A 130 21.46 3.97 5.00
N ASP A 131 21.27 3.94 6.32
CA ASP A 131 21.42 5.12 7.16
C ASP A 131 22.85 5.69 7.06
N LYS A 132 23.88 4.83 7.16
CA LYS A 132 25.29 5.23 6.93
C LYS A 132 25.53 5.77 5.53
N LEU A 133 24.93 5.19 4.49
CA LEU A 133 25.07 5.66 3.11
C LEU A 133 24.51 7.08 2.96
N VAL A 134 23.33 7.34 3.52
CA VAL A 134 22.68 8.65 3.45
C VAL A 134 23.50 9.72 4.18
N GLN A 135 24.13 9.36 5.30
CA GLN A 135 25.02 10.25 6.05
C GLN A 135 26.35 10.56 5.32
N ASN A 136 26.92 9.58 4.62
CA ASN A 136 28.23 9.67 3.96
C ASN A 136 28.17 10.14 2.49
N GLN A 137 27.19 10.98 2.14
CA GLN A 137 26.88 11.34 0.74
C GLN A 137 28.08 11.84 -0.09
N GLY A 138 29.13 12.39 0.55
CA GLY A 138 30.30 12.97 -0.12
C GLY A 138 31.59 12.15 -0.16
N SER A 139 31.73 11.03 0.57
CA SER A 139 33.06 10.43 0.85
C SER A 139 33.35 9.06 0.21
N THR A 140 32.33 8.32 -0.25
CA THR A 140 32.53 6.94 -0.73
C THR A 140 32.83 6.88 -2.25
N LYS A 141 33.80 6.03 -2.64
CA LYS A 141 34.12 5.73 -4.05
C LYS A 141 32.86 5.31 -4.81
N LYS A 142 32.66 5.86 -6.02
CA LYS A 142 31.45 5.69 -6.84
C LYS A 142 31.08 4.21 -7.09
N GLU A 143 32.07 3.35 -7.31
CA GLU A 143 31.88 1.93 -7.57
C GLU A 143 31.36 1.15 -6.34
N LEU A 144 31.92 1.44 -5.16
CA LEU A 144 31.46 0.86 -3.88
C LEU A 144 30.01 1.29 -3.57
N LYS A 145 29.63 2.52 -3.93
CA LYS A 145 28.23 2.97 -3.80
C LYS A 145 27.29 2.16 -4.70
N ILE A 146 27.70 1.86 -5.93
CA ILE A 146 26.86 1.12 -6.89
C ILE A 146 26.64 -0.32 -6.42
N SER A 147 27.70 -1.03 -6.00
CA SER A 147 27.58 -2.41 -5.51
C SER A 147 26.73 -2.49 -4.24
N PHE A 148 26.95 -1.57 -3.28
CA PHE A 148 26.16 -1.47 -2.07
C PHE A 148 24.67 -1.23 -2.36
N LEU A 149 24.34 -0.29 -3.24
CA LEU A 149 22.97 0.01 -3.63
C LEU A 149 22.30 -1.19 -4.28
N ARG A 150 23.01 -1.92 -5.15
CA ARG A 150 22.49 -3.12 -5.80
C ARG A 150 22.14 -4.21 -4.78
N ASN A 151 23.06 -4.51 -3.86
CA ASN A 151 22.86 -5.53 -2.83
C ASN A 151 21.69 -5.14 -1.89
N SER A 152 21.60 -3.86 -1.52
CA SER A 152 20.50 -3.37 -0.68
C SER A 152 19.15 -3.47 -1.39
N ILE A 153 19.08 -3.10 -2.68
CA ILE A 153 17.87 -3.24 -3.48
C ILE A 153 17.44 -4.71 -3.57
N GLU A 154 18.37 -5.63 -3.84
CA GLU A 154 18.07 -7.07 -3.95
C GLU A 154 17.48 -7.62 -2.64
N LEU A 155 18.14 -7.36 -1.50
CA LEU A 155 17.65 -7.79 -0.20
C LEU A 155 16.29 -7.17 0.16
N LEU A 156 16.13 -5.86 -0.05
CA LEU A 156 14.86 -5.19 0.23
C LEU A 156 13.73 -5.67 -0.69
N THR A 157 14.04 -6.08 -1.93
CA THR A 157 13.07 -6.68 -2.85
C THR A 157 12.57 -8.03 -2.31
N ILE A 158 13.48 -8.87 -1.80
CA ILE A 158 13.12 -10.13 -1.15
C ILE A 158 12.18 -9.85 0.03
N ILE A 159 12.56 -8.91 0.92
CA ILE A 159 11.75 -8.53 2.09
C ILE A 159 10.37 -7.97 1.68
N ALA A 160 10.35 -7.10 0.67
CA ALA A 160 9.13 -6.52 0.10
C ALA A 160 8.22 -7.56 -0.57
N SER A 161 8.74 -8.72 -0.95
CA SER A 161 7.97 -9.81 -1.56
C SER A 161 7.33 -10.76 -0.53
N LEU A 162 7.70 -10.64 0.75
CA LEU A 162 7.21 -11.51 1.83
C LEU A 162 5.68 -11.39 2.06
N ASN A 163 5.08 -10.28 1.62
CA ASN A 163 3.64 -10.03 1.71
C ASN A 163 2.92 -10.18 0.35
N SER A 164 3.47 -11.01 -0.55
CA SER A 164 2.80 -11.38 -1.79
C SER A 164 1.48 -12.14 -1.53
N ASN A 165 0.57 -12.14 -2.50
CA ASN A 165 -0.78 -12.70 -2.36
C ASN A 165 -0.81 -14.17 -1.89
N SER A 166 0.24 -14.95 -2.17
CA SER A 166 0.38 -16.34 -1.72
C SER A 166 0.78 -16.48 -0.24
N LEU A 167 1.27 -15.41 0.39
CA LEU A 167 1.81 -15.37 1.75
C LEU A 167 1.02 -14.42 2.67
N GLN A 168 -0.20 -14.04 2.29
CA GLN A 168 -1.02 -13.11 3.06
C GLN A 168 -1.35 -13.70 4.44
N GLY A 169 -0.98 -13.00 5.50
CA GLY A 169 -1.14 -13.46 6.89
C GLY A 169 0.02 -14.32 7.43
N ALA A 170 1.04 -14.61 6.62
CA ALA A 170 2.24 -15.31 7.08
C ALA A 170 3.06 -14.46 8.06
N THR A 171 3.83 -15.15 8.90
CA THR A 171 4.75 -14.52 9.85
C THR A 171 6.17 -15.07 9.68
N THR A 172 7.16 -14.23 9.93
CA THR A 172 8.57 -14.59 10.01
C THR A 172 9.04 -14.26 11.42
N CYS A 173 9.43 -15.29 12.18
CA CYS A 173 9.87 -15.14 13.58
C CYS A 173 8.84 -14.42 14.47
N GLY A 174 7.56 -14.74 14.29
CA GLY A 174 6.46 -14.13 15.04
C GLY A 174 6.13 -12.69 14.65
N ILE A 175 6.76 -12.15 13.60
CA ILE A 175 6.46 -10.83 13.04
C ILE A 175 5.62 -11.02 11.77
N PRO A 176 4.49 -10.32 11.60
CA PRO A 176 3.71 -10.35 10.36
C PRO A 176 4.57 -9.95 9.16
N ASN A 177 4.52 -10.74 8.10
CA ASN A 177 5.28 -10.46 6.87
C ASN A 177 4.88 -9.12 6.25
N SER A 178 3.62 -8.70 6.40
CA SER A 178 3.14 -7.37 6.03
C SER A 178 3.92 -6.23 6.68
N HIS A 179 4.33 -6.39 7.94
CA HIS A 179 5.10 -5.37 8.67
C HIS A 179 6.54 -5.30 8.17
N LEU A 180 7.16 -6.45 7.93
CA LEU A 180 8.50 -6.53 7.33
C LEU A 180 8.50 -5.92 5.92
N SER A 181 7.51 -6.30 5.12
CA SER A 181 7.31 -5.77 3.77
C SER A 181 7.13 -4.25 3.79
N ALA A 182 6.24 -3.72 4.64
CA ALA A 182 6.02 -2.27 4.76
C ALA A 182 7.32 -1.51 5.14
N CYS A 183 8.15 -2.06 6.03
CA CYS A 183 9.46 -1.49 6.35
C CYS A 183 10.41 -1.56 5.15
N GLY A 184 10.43 -2.68 4.44
CA GLY A 184 11.22 -2.87 3.22
C GLY A 184 10.85 -1.85 2.12
N GLN A 185 9.55 -1.68 1.86
CA GLN A 185 9.03 -0.69 0.91
C GLN A 185 9.42 0.75 1.30
N LEU A 186 9.40 1.08 2.59
CA LEU A 186 9.78 2.41 3.06
C LEU A 186 11.27 2.70 2.79
N TYR A 187 12.14 1.71 3.02
CA TYR A 187 13.57 1.85 2.72
C TYR A 187 13.89 1.80 1.22
N MET A 188 13.10 1.07 0.42
CA MET A 188 13.14 1.18 -1.03
C MET A 188 12.79 2.60 -1.48
N ALA A 189 11.76 3.22 -0.91
CA ALA A 189 11.41 4.61 -1.21
C ALA A 189 12.58 5.56 -0.91
N ILE A 190 13.27 5.38 0.22
CA ILE A 190 14.45 6.17 0.61
C ILE A 190 15.60 5.98 -0.39
N LEU A 191 15.91 4.75 -0.77
CA LEU A 191 16.96 4.44 -1.74
C LEU A 191 16.68 5.10 -3.10
N TYR A 192 15.45 4.99 -3.60
CA TYR A 192 15.08 5.62 -4.86
C TYR A 192 15.03 7.15 -4.77
N LYS A 193 14.67 7.73 -3.62
CA LYS A 193 14.81 9.18 -3.41
C LYS A 193 16.27 9.61 -3.47
N HIS A 194 17.16 8.84 -2.83
CA HIS A 194 18.60 9.08 -2.87
C HIS A 194 19.17 8.98 -4.30
N GLN A 195 18.67 8.05 -5.10
CA GLN A 195 19.00 7.92 -6.54
C GLN A 195 18.31 8.96 -7.44
N LYS A 196 17.58 9.92 -6.87
CA LYS A 196 16.81 10.95 -7.60
C LYS A 196 15.70 10.39 -8.51
N ASN A 197 15.24 9.17 -8.25
CA ASN A 197 14.11 8.55 -8.92
C ASN A 197 12.81 8.80 -8.13
N ASN A 198 12.31 10.03 -8.20
CA ASN A 198 11.15 10.48 -7.41
C ASN A 198 9.87 9.68 -7.70
N ARG A 199 9.66 9.24 -8.95
CA ARG A 199 8.46 8.50 -9.33
C ARG A 199 8.45 7.10 -8.71
N VAL A 200 9.57 6.38 -8.76
CA VAL A 200 9.67 5.04 -8.16
C VAL A 200 9.66 5.14 -6.62
N CYS A 201 10.33 6.15 -6.06
CA CYS A 201 10.22 6.49 -4.64
C CYS A 201 8.76 6.64 -4.19
N ALA A 202 7.99 7.47 -4.91
CA ALA A 202 6.58 7.70 -4.62
C ALA A 202 5.74 6.40 -4.66
N ARG A 203 6.01 5.50 -5.61
CA ARG A 203 5.31 4.20 -5.72
C ARG A 203 5.59 3.31 -4.51
N HIS A 204 6.84 3.21 -4.08
CA HIS A 204 7.19 2.42 -2.89
C HIS A 204 6.57 3.01 -1.62
N LEU A 205 6.51 4.33 -1.47
CA LEU A 205 5.78 4.94 -0.35
C LEU A 205 4.29 4.55 -0.35
N MET A 206 3.62 4.57 -1.50
CA MET A 206 2.23 4.10 -1.60
C MET A 206 2.09 2.62 -1.25
N GLN A 207 3.08 1.78 -1.59
CA GLN A 207 3.06 0.36 -1.27
C GLN A 207 3.12 0.08 0.24
N VAL A 208 3.76 0.95 1.05
CA VAL A 208 3.75 0.85 2.53
C VAL A 208 2.31 0.80 3.06
N PHE A 209 1.43 1.65 2.52
CA PHE A 209 0.02 1.72 2.89
C PHE A 209 -0.81 0.55 2.37
N CYS A 210 -0.37 -0.10 1.29
CA CYS A 210 -0.99 -1.32 0.78
C CYS A 210 -0.61 -2.54 1.63
N ASP A 211 0.66 -2.63 2.03
CA ASP A 211 1.19 -3.80 2.74
C ASP A 211 0.67 -3.87 4.18
N ALA A 212 0.73 -2.76 4.92
CA ALA A 212 0.32 -2.71 6.32
C ALA A 212 -0.37 -1.37 6.65
N PRO A 213 -1.62 -1.14 6.20
CA PRO A 213 -2.31 0.15 6.34
C PRO A 213 -2.39 0.63 7.79
N PHE A 214 -2.79 -0.25 8.72
CA PHE A 214 -2.86 0.07 10.15
C PHE A 214 -1.51 0.56 10.69
N LEU A 215 -0.45 -0.20 10.40
CA LEU A 215 0.91 0.09 10.85
C LEU A 215 1.41 1.40 10.25
N ALA A 216 1.16 1.62 8.96
CA ALA A 216 1.58 2.81 8.24
C ALA A 216 0.96 4.08 8.83
N ARG A 217 -0.36 4.06 9.07
CA ARG A 217 -1.13 5.23 9.53
C ARG A 217 -1.01 5.53 11.02
N THR A 218 -0.72 4.53 11.85
CA THR A 218 -0.63 4.73 13.30
C THR A 218 0.79 4.94 13.79
N TYR A 219 1.78 4.39 13.07
CA TYR A 219 3.13 4.31 13.60
C TYR A 219 4.21 4.75 12.62
N LEU A 220 4.33 4.15 11.44
CA LEU A 220 5.48 4.43 10.54
C LEU A 220 5.46 5.87 10.03
N VAL A 221 4.35 6.27 9.39
CA VAL A 221 4.21 7.55 8.68
C VAL A 221 2.86 8.22 8.97
N PRO A 222 2.45 8.35 10.26
CA PRO A 222 1.12 8.83 10.65
C PRO A 222 0.84 10.25 10.14
N GLU A 223 1.82 11.15 10.27
CA GLU A 223 1.72 12.53 9.78
C GLU A 223 1.38 12.57 8.29
N PHE A 224 2.05 11.74 7.48
CA PHE A 224 1.78 11.70 6.05
C PHE A 224 0.37 11.22 5.75
N TRP A 225 -0.07 10.18 6.46
CA TRP A 225 -1.40 9.63 6.30
C TRP A 225 -2.50 10.64 6.62
N GLN A 226 -2.32 11.44 7.67
CA GLN A 226 -3.27 12.49 8.06
C GLN A 226 -3.45 13.56 6.97
N HIS A 227 -2.41 13.87 6.20
CA HIS A 227 -2.51 14.90 5.16
C HIS A 227 -3.05 14.35 3.85
N LEU A 228 -2.67 13.14 3.46
CA LEU A 228 -3.06 12.58 2.16
C LEU A 228 -4.37 11.77 2.20
N PHE A 229 -4.57 10.93 3.21
CA PHE A 229 -5.64 9.93 3.20
C PHE A 229 -6.81 10.30 4.11
N LEU A 230 -6.55 10.87 5.29
CA LEU A 230 -7.61 11.21 6.24
C LEU A 230 -8.69 12.12 5.63
N PRO A 231 -8.40 13.15 4.80
CA PRO A 231 -9.44 13.97 4.19
C PRO A 231 -10.47 13.16 3.39
N HIS A 232 -10.04 12.06 2.76
CA HIS A 232 -10.91 11.16 2.00
C HIS A 232 -11.68 10.15 2.86
N LEU A 233 -11.35 10.06 4.16
CA LEU A 233 -11.92 9.10 5.10
C LEU A 233 -12.59 9.78 6.30
N LEU A 234 -12.75 11.11 6.26
CA LEU A 234 -13.35 11.88 7.34
C LEU A 234 -14.77 11.41 7.66
N HIS A 235 -15.56 11.03 6.66
CA HIS A 235 -16.91 10.51 6.87
C HIS A 235 -16.94 9.23 7.73
N VAL A 236 -15.94 8.35 7.58
CA VAL A 236 -15.80 7.15 8.42
C VAL A 236 -15.42 7.52 9.86
N LYS A 237 -14.59 8.56 10.03
CA LYS A 237 -14.21 9.07 11.35
C LYS A 237 -15.38 9.75 12.07
N ILE A 238 -16.17 10.54 11.37
CA ILE A 238 -17.39 11.18 11.90
C ILE A 238 -18.36 10.09 12.35
N TRP A 239 -18.66 9.12 11.47
CA TRP A 239 -19.50 7.97 11.83
C TRP A 239 -19.02 7.27 13.10
N TYR A 240 -17.72 7.01 13.24
CA TYR A 240 -17.18 6.37 14.44
C TYR A 240 -17.43 7.19 15.71
N ILE A 241 -17.28 8.50 15.65
CA ILE A 241 -17.53 9.40 16.80
C ILE A 241 -19.01 9.34 17.18
N ASP A 242 -19.92 9.43 16.21
CA ASP A 242 -21.36 9.37 16.44
C ASP A 242 -21.78 8.03 17.11
N GLU A 243 -21.21 6.91 16.65
CA GLU A 243 -21.50 5.60 17.23
C GLU A 243 -20.89 5.42 18.63
N VAL A 244 -19.72 6.03 18.91
CA VAL A 244 -19.12 6.07 20.27
C VAL A 244 -20.04 6.80 21.24
N GLU A 245 -20.59 7.95 20.83
CA GLU A 245 -21.55 8.71 21.63
C GLU A 245 -22.83 7.89 21.87
N THR A 246 -23.36 7.25 20.82
CA THR A 246 -24.55 6.39 20.91
C THR A 246 -24.38 5.23 21.90
N ILE A 247 -23.23 4.55 21.89
CA ILE A 247 -22.93 3.47 22.85
C ILE A 247 -22.78 4.01 24.28
N SER A 248 -22.17 5.19 24.42
CA SER A 248 -21.96 5.81 25.73
C SER A 248 -23.27 6.16 26.42
N ASP A 249 -24.22 6.70 25.65
CA ASP A 249 -25.54 7.13 26.09
C ASP A 249 -26.55 5.98 26.29
N SER A 250 -26.19 4.74 25.94
CA SER A 250 -27.09 3.59 26.08
C SER A 250 -27.35 3.23 27.56
N ASN A 251 -28.49 2.61 27.86
CA ASN A 251 -28.83 2.14 29.22
C ASN A 251 -28.26 0.73 29.53
N GLU A 252 -27.31 0.26 28.73
CA GLU A 252 -26.73 -1.08 28.85
C GLU A 252 -25.75 -1.16 30.04
N CYS A 253 -25.49 -2.37 30.52
CA CYS A 253 -24.52 -2.56 31.59
C CYS A 253 -23.09 -2.26 31.10
N ASP A 254 -22.22 -1.83 32.02
CA ASP A 254 -20.87 -1.36 31.65
C ASP A 254 -20.05 -2.41 30.88
N GLY A 255 -20.21 -3.70 31.19
CA GLY A 255 -19.53 -4.78 30.48
C GLY A 255 -19.96 -4.94 29.02
N GLU A 256 -21.25 -4.77 28.73
CA GLU A 256 -21.77 -4.81 27.35
C GLU A 256 -21.30 -3.60 26.54
N LYS A 257 -21.27 -2.42 27.16
CA LYS A 257 -20.73 -1.20 26.53
C LYS A 257 -19.26 -1.35 26.16
N GLU A 258 -18.45 -1.91 27.05
CA GLU A 258 -17.02 -2.12 26.79
C GLU A 258 -16.79 -3.05 25.60
N GLU A 259 -17.53 -4.16 25.51
CA GLU A 259 -17.41 -5.10 24.40
C GLU A 259 -17.90 -4.51 23.08
N LYS A 260 -18.99 -3.72 23.09
CA LYS A 260 -19.44 -2.96 21.92
C LYS A 260 -18.41 -1.93 21.49
N MET A 261 -17.78 -1.21 22.43
CA MET A 261 -16.73 -0.24 22.14
C MET A 261 -15.51 -0.91 21.48
N LYS A 262 -15.06 -2.06 22.00
CA LYS A 262 -13.99 -2.85 21.37
C LYS A 262 -14.37 -3.31 19.97
N CYS A 263 -15.60 -3.78 19.77
CA CYS A 263 -16.10 -4.20 18.47
C CYS A 263 -16.13 -3.04 17.47
N LEU A 264 -16.69 -1.89 17.88
CA LEU A 264 -16.76 -0.67 17.09
C LEU A 264 -15.36 -0.21 16.68
N GLY A 265 -14.41 -0.21 17.62
CA GLY A 265 -13.01 0.10 17.34
C GLY A 265 -12.39 -0.81 16.28
N ARG A 266 -12.69 -2.12 16.29
CA ARG A 266 -12.23 -3.05 15.24
C ARG A 266 -12.85 -2.74 13.88
N VAL A 267 -14.17 -2.50 13.84
CA VAL A 267 -14.90 -2.18 12.60
C VAL A 267 -14.37 -0.88 11.99
N TYR A 268 -14.21 0.16 12.80
CA TYR A 268 -13.63 1.43 12.38
C TYR A 268 -12.23 1.24 11.80
N ASN A 269 -11.33 0.59 12.53
CA ASN A 269 -9.95 0.39 12.07
C ASN A 269 -9.90 -0.39 10.76
N ASN A 270 -10.67 -1.47 10.62
CA ASN A 270 -10.75 -2.25 9.39
C ASN A 270 -11.22 -1.40 8.21
N LYS A 271 -12.24 -0.55 8.41
CA LYS A 271 -12.81 0.28 7.35
C LYS A 271 -11.88 1.41 6.92
N VAL A 272 -11.19 2.03 7.88
CA VAL A 272 -10.13 3.00 7.62
C VAL A 272 -8.97 2.35 6.87
N ASP A 273 -8.60 1.11 7.22
CA ASP A 273 -7.52 0.37 6.55
C ASP A 273 -7.88 0.01 5.11
N ILE A 274 -9.11 -0.47 4.86
CA ILE A 274 -9.63 -0.72 3.51
C ILE A 274 -9.61 0.57 2.69
N GLY A 275 -10.15 1.66 3.23
CA GLY A 275 -10.15 2.94 2.54
C GLY A 275 -8.74 3.44 2.22
N THR A 276 -7.80 3.28 3.16
CA THR A 276 -6.39 3.60 2.97
C THR A 276 -5.78 2.80 1.83
N ILE A 277 -6.03 1.48 1.76
CA ILE A 277 -5.57 0.63 0.66
C ILE A 277 -6.17 1.10 -0.67
N MET A 278 -7.48 1.37 -0.73
CA MET A 278 -8.15 1.81 -1.95
C MET A 278 -7.54 3.11 -2.50
N PHE A 279 -7.33 4.12 -1.65
CA PHE A 279 -6.71 5.37 -2.07
C PHE A 279 -5.21 5.22 -2.37
N ALA A 280 -4.49 4.36 -1.65
CA ALA A 280 -3.09 4.08 -1.95
C ALA A 280 -2.93 3.44 -3.33
N LEU A 281 -3.79 2.47 -3.69
CA LEU A 281 -3.82 1.86 -5.02
C LEU A 281 -4.20 2.88 -6.10
N TYR A 282 -5.19 3.72 -5.85
CA TYR A 282 -5.59 4.82 -6.72
C TYR A 282 -4.38 5.73 -7.04
N TYR A 283 -3.70 6.24 -6.02
CA TYR A 283 -2.50 7.07 -6.22
C TYR A 283 -1.34 6.27 -6.84
N LYS A 284 -1.21 4.98 -6.57
CA LYS A 284 -0.17 4.14 -7.21
C LYS A 284 -0.41 3.98 -8.72
N GLN A 285 -1.68 3.95 -9.14
CA GLN A 285 -2.04 3.96 -10.56
C GLN A 285 -1.71 5.30 -11.21
N TRP A 286 -1.88 6.41 -10.50
CA TRP A 286 -1.46 7.73 -11.00
C TRP A 286 0.05 7.81 -11.31
N LEU A 287 0.83 7.01 -10.60
CA LEU A 287 2.27 6.91 -10.77
C LEU A 287 2.69 5.92 -11.88
N GLN A 288 1.76 5.32 -12.63
CA GLN A 288 2.05 4.52 -13.82
C GLN A 288 2.16 5.42 -15.05
N VAL A 289 3.09 5.12 -15.96
CA VAL A 289 3.28 5.91 -17.18
C VAL A 289 2.29 5.40 -18.23
N GLY A 290 1.58 6.30 -18.91
CA GLY A 290 0.69 5.95 -20.03
C GLY A 290 -0.64 5.32 -19.62
N THR A 291 -1.07 5.47 -18.35
CA THR A 291 -2.38 5.01 -17.88
C THR A 291 -3.42 6.12 -17.93
N SER A 292 -4.67 5.75 -18.18
CA SER A 292 -5.83 6.64 -18.05
C SER A 292 -6.18 6.88 -16.58
N GLU A 293 -6.98 7.93 -16.34
CA GLU A 293 -7.42 8.29 -14.99
C GLU A 293 -8.27 7.15 -14.37
N PRO A 294 -7.89 6.62 -13.20
CA PRO A 294 -8.70 5.62 -12.52
C PRO A 294 -9.96 6.20 -11.92
N SER A 295 -10.99 5.35 -11.75
CA SER A 295 -12.19 5.72 -11.02
C SER A 295 -11.87 6.12 -9.59
N PHE A 296 -12.43 7.25 -9.14
CA PHE A 296 -12.27 7.72 -7.77
C PHE A 296 -12.81 6.67 -6.77
N PRO A 297 -12.03 6.28 -5.74
CA PRO A 297 -12.46 5.30 -4.75
C PRO A 297 -13.66 5.77 -3.93
N VAL A 298 -14.61 4.87 -3.68
CA VAL A 298 -15.75 5.11 -2.79
C VAL A 298 -15.66 4.16 -1.60
N VAL A 299 -15.55 4.72 -0.40
CA VAL A 299 -15.46 3.94 0.85
C VAL A 299 -16.82 4.02 1.55
N PRO A 300 -17.63 2.95 1.56
CA PRO A 300 -18.94 2.97 2.18
C PRO A 300 -18.81 3.01 3.71
N LEU A 301 -19.80 3.66 4.35
CA LEU A 301 -19.92 3.59 5.80
C LEU A 301 -20.16 2.13 6.25
N PRO A 302 -19.72 1.77 7.46
CA PRO A 302 -20.05 0.47 8.03
C PRO A 302 -21.56 0.39 8.30
N THR A 303 -22.14 -0.79 8.15
CA THR A 303 -23.50 -1.04 8.64
C THR A 303 -23.50 -0.95 10.16
N ARG A 304 -24.54 -0.33 10.71
CA ARG A 304 -24.74 -0.25 12.17
C ARG A 304 -24.84 -1.66 12.76
N PRO A 305 -24.13 -1.93 13.86
CA PRO A 305 -24.23 -3.20 14.59
C PRO A 305 -25.59 -3.37 15.27
#